data_AF-A0A5E5QGZ3-F1
#
_entry.id   AF-A0A5E5QGZ3-F1
#
_cell.length_a   1.000
_cell.length_b   1.000
_cell.length_c   1.000
_cell.angle_alpha   90.00
_cell.angle_beta   90.00
_cell.angle_gamma   90.00
#
_symmetry.space_group_name_H-M   'P 1'
#
loop_
_entity.id
_entity.type
_entity.pdbx_description
1 polymer ?
#
loop_
_entity_poly.entity_id
_entity_poly.type
_entity_poly.pdbx_seq_one_letter_code
_entity_poly.pdbx_strand_id
1 'polypeptide(L)'
;MDNPANYFKTYRLELGFSNQSDAKFFLAAKDITPDIDYAYITLLNERLIKILKNLNKILVGDLKNNDLKLFSEKYITRPYEILKNNDIISKLNNQGRRPEQVLFSWLRGFALVELFKPIFAKLFSIDVALMVNIGDDDLKNIDTFKRTPTADLQIQKNGEIINIEVQTGFQGINDIKEHKVREAKRVSQNNGIKTICIHRDLCINMNNHQNAIFHQLDNFIKHSHSFAMTIFHKITKSAKLVILLIIPTYAKVSHIDIFNGQVAFIRLDSIKDNDINFVTRQQMEGQSVFSIDQNYFKWRLLDALPSLKELGVGL
;
A
#
# COMPACT_ATOMS: atom_id res chain seq x y z
N MET A 1 -2.13 -5.24 51.86
CA MET A 1 -2.45 -4.66 50.55
C MET A 1 -2.86 -5.81 49.64
N ASP A 2 -4.03 -5.72 49.03
CA ASP A 2 -4.49 -6.76 48.12
C ASP A 2 -3.65 -6.80 46.83
N ASN A 3 -3.62 -7.98 46.20
CA ASN A 3 -2.93 -8.17 44.94
C ASN A 3 -3.59 -7.30 43.85
N PRO A 4 -2.87 -6.35 43.20
CA PRO A 4 -3.44 -5.51 42.14
C PRO A 4 -4.05 -6.32 41.00
N ALA A 5 -3.52 -7.51 40.70
CA ALA A 5 -4.09 -8.40 39.67
C ALA A 5 -5.51 -8.88 40.01
N ASN A 6 -5.83 -9.08 41.30
CA ASN A 6 -7.17 -9.42 41.75
C ASN A 6 -8.11 -8.21 41.59
N TYR A 7 -7.70 -7.03 42.06
CA TYR A 7 -8.46 -5.79 41.89
C TYR A 7 -8.76 -5.51 40.40
N PHE A 8 -7.77 -5.62 39.52
CA PHE A 8 -7.97 -5.44 38.08
C PHE A 8 -8.90 -6.50 37.47
N LYS A 9 -8.97 -7.72 38.03
CA LYS A 9 -9.91 -8.76 37.58
C LYS A 9 -11.33 -8.42 38.03
N THR A 10 -11.54 -8.12 39.31
CA THR A 10 -12.85 -7.73 39.85
C THR A 10 -13.39 -6.51 39.13
N TYR A 11 -12.59 -5.43 38.99
CA TYR A 11 -13.01 -4.21 38.28
C TYR A 11 -13.53 -4.46 36.85
N ARG A 12 -12.92 -5.42 36.11
CA ARG A 12 -13.45 -5.78 34.77
C ARG A 12 -14.75 -6.57 34.85
N LEU A 13 -14.91 -7.45 35.83
CA LEU A 13 -16.15 -8.21 36.05
C LEU A 13 -17.31 -7.28 36.45
N GLU A 14 -17.07 -6.28 37.30
CA GLU A 14 -18.06 -5.24 37.63
C GLU A 14 -18.44 -4.37 36.41
N LEU A 15 -17.51 -4.17 35.46
CA LEU A 15 -17.80 -3.57 34.15
C LEU A 15 -18.50 -4.53 33.16
N GLY A 16 -18.74 -5.79 33.52
CA GLY A 16 -19.38 -6.81 32.67
C GLY A 16 -18.43 -7.67 31.83
N PHE A 17 -17.10 -7.54 31.98
CA PHE A 17 -16.11 -8.18 31.12
C PHE A 17 -15.25 -9.24 31.83
N SER A 18 -15.24 -10.46 31.29
CA SER A 18 -14.44 -11.57 31.81
C SER A 18 -12.93 -11.40 31.63
N ASN A 19 -12.50 -10.65 30.59
CA ASN A 19 -11.11 -10.51 30.18
C ASN A 19 -10.75 -9.06 29.78
N GLN A 20 -9.46 -8.81 29.53
CA GLN A 20 -8.95 -7.45 29.25
C GLN A 20 -9.10 -7.03 27.78
N SER A 21 -9.29 -7.97 26.84
CA SER A 21 -9.44 -7.66 25.41
C SER A 21 -10.79 -7.01 25.17
N ASP A 22 -11.86 -7.66 25.60
CA ASP A 22 -13.24 -7.23 25.32
C ASP A 22 -13.55 -5.91 26.03
N ALA A 23 -13.07 -5.76 27.28
CA ALA A 23 -13.14 -4.49 28.01
C ALA A 23 -12.43 -3.35 27.25
N LYS A 24 -11.26 -3.59 26.65
CA LYS A 24 -10.55 -2.60 25.81
C LYS A 24 -11.23 -2.35 24.46
N PHE A 25 -11.98 -3.32 23.95
CA PHE A 25 -12.68 -3.25 22.68
C PHE A 25 -13.92 -2.36 22.82
N PHE A 26 -14.76 -2.65 23.82
CA PHE A 26 -15.94 -1.86 24.20
C PHE A 26 -15.61 -0.45 24.68
N LEU A 27 -14.64 -0.28 25.60
CA LEU A 27 -14.25 1.05 26.08
C LEU A 27 -13.56 1.92 25.01
N ALA A 28 -13.23 1.35 23.84
CA ALA A 28 -12.75 2.06 22.67
C ALA A 28 -13.79 2.10 21.52
N ALA A 29 -15.04 1.71 21.78
CA ALA A 29 -16.16 1.62 20.84
C ALA A 29 -15.86 0.85 19.55
N LYS A 30 -14.97 -0.15 19.60
CA LYS A 30 -14.52 -0.93 18.42
C LYS A 30 -15.50 -2.02 17.98
N ASP A 31 -16.45 -2.33 18.86
CA ASP A 31 -17.67 -3.09 18.62
C ASP A 31 -18.69 -2.33 17.76
N ILE A 32 -18.62 -0.99 17.71
CA ILE A 32 -19.46 -0.17 16.85
C ILE A 32 -18.78 -0.01 15.48
N THR A 33 -19.15 -0.87 14.53
CA THR A 33 -18.75 -0.74 13.12
C THR A 33 -19.72 0.19 12.36
N PRO A 34 -19.29 1.36 11.85
CA PRO A 34 -20.17 2.22 11.07
C PRO A 34 -20.36 1.65 9.64
N ASP A 35 -21.57 1.73 9.10
CA ASP A 35 -21.93 1.27 7.75
C ASP A 35 -21.08 1.88 6.62
N ILE A 36 -21.04 1.24 5.46
CA ILE A 36 -20.29 1.67 4.28
C ILE A 36 -20.97 2.90 3.65
N ASP A 37 -20.25 4.02 3.54
CA ASP A 37 -20.73 5.21 2.85
C ASP A 37 -20.52 5.11 1.33
N TYR A 38 -21.53 4.59 0.64
CA TYR A 38 -21.56 4.51 -0.82
C TYR A 38 -21.62 5.88 -1.53
N ALA A 39 -22.09 6.94 -0.86
CA ALA A 39 -22.03 8.30 -1.42
C ALA A 39 -20.58 8.81 -1.38
N TYR A 40 -19.85 8.57 -0.30
CA TYR A 40 -18.42 8.86 -0.21
C TYR A 40 -17.60 8.03 -1.20
N ILE A 41 -17.90 6.73 -1.40
CA ILE A 41 -17.27 5.92 -2.48
C ILE A 41 -17.52 6.56 -3.86
N THR A 42 -18.73 7.08 -4.11
CA THR A 42 -19.06 7.74 -5.39
C THR A 42 -18.18 8.98 -5.60
N LEU A 43 -18.05 9.85 -4.59
CA LEU A 43 -17.18 11.03 -4.62
C LEU A 43 -15.68 10.66 -4.78
N LEU A 44 -15.24 9.55 -4.19
CA LEU A 44 -13.88 9.02 -4.33
C LEU A 44 -13.63 8.48 -5.75
N ASN A 45 -14.60 7.80 -6.37
CA ASN A 45 -14.50 7.34 -7.75
C ASN A 45 -14.47 8.51 -8.75
N GLU A 46 -15.31 9.53 -8.55
CA GLU A 46 -15.26 10.78 -9.34
C GLU A 46 -13.90 11.48 -9.21
N ARG A 47 -13.37 11.57 -7.98
CA ARG A 47 -12.03 12.13 -7.70
C ARG A 47 -10.95 11.35 -8.44
N LEU A 48 -11.03 10.03 -8.47
CA LEU A 48 -10.08 9.16 -9.17
C LEU A 48 -10.14 9.34 -10.69
N ILE A 49 -11.35 9.40 -11.27
CA ILE A 49 -11.55 9.74 -12.69
C ILE A 49 -10.96 11.13 -13.02
N LYS A 50 -11.08 12.10 -12.12
CA LYS A 50 -10.46 13.44 -12.30
C LYS A 50 -8.92 13.38 -12.23
N ILE A 51 -8.34 12.54 -11.37
CA ILE A 51 -6.87 12.30 -11.32
C ILE A 51 -6.40 11.67 -12.65
N LEU A 52 -7.07 10.62 -13.13
CA LEU A 52 -6.75 9.97 -14.41
C LEU A 52 -6.87 10.92 -15.61
N LYS A 53 -7.86 11.83 -15.62
CA LYS A 53 -7.99 12.88 -16.64
C LYS A 53 -6.85 13.90 -16.60
N ASN A 54 -6.45 14.35 -15.42
CA ASN A 54 -5.33 15.29 -15.26
C ASN A 54 -3.99 14.66 -15.69
N LEU A 55 -3.76 13.40 -15.32
CA LEU A 55 -2.64 12.59 -15.78
C LEU A 55 -2.54 12.50 -17.30
N ASN A 56 -3.62 12.05 -17.93
CA ASN A 56 -3.64 11.82 -19.36
C ASN A 56 -3.47 13.12 -20.17
N LYS A 57 -3.78 14.28 -19.57
CA LYS A 57 -3.48 15.58 -20.15
C LYS A 57 -1.97 15.85 -20.25
N ILE A 58 -1.17 15.44 -19.26
CA ILE A 58 0.28 15.72 -19.18
C ILE A 58 1.17 14.70 -19.87
N LEU A 59 0.69 13.47 -20.13
CA LEU A 59 1.44 12.47 -20.92
C LEU A 59 1.78 13.01 -22.32
N VAL A 60 2.95 12.68 -22.86
CA VAL A 60 3.43 13.24 -24.14
C VAL A 60 2.87 12.45 -25.34
N GLY A 61 2.38 13.16 -26.36
CA GLY A 61 2.10 12.58 -27.69
C GLY A 61 1.18 11.36 -27.69
N ASP A 62 1.69 10.24 -28.22
CA ASP A 62 0.99 8.96 -28.38
C ASP A 62 0.90 8.13 -27.08
N LEU A 63 1.48 8.60 -25.98
CA LEU A 63 1.32 7.99 -24.66
C LEU A 63 -0.06 8.26 -24.05
N LYS A 64 -0.89 9.10 -24.68
CA LYS A 64 -2.24 9.44 -24.23
C LYS A 64 -3.26 8.35 -24.59
N ASN A 65 -4.08 8.00 -23.60
CA ASN A 65 -5.32 7.28 -23.85
C ASN A 65 -6.37 8.23 -24.47
N ASN A 66 -6.90 7.87 -25.63
CA ASN A 66 -7.85 8.71 -26.38
C ASN A 66 -9.31 8.55 -25.94
N ASP A 67 -9.66 7.47 -25.22
CA ASP A 67 -11.00 7.26 -24.64
C ASP A 67 -10.93 7.01 -23.13
N LEU A 68 -10.79 8.12 -22.40
CA LEU A 68 -10.85 8.13 -20.94
C LEU A 68 -12.25 7.79 -20.37
N LYS A 69 -13.32 7.82 -21.18
CA LYS A 69 -14.65 7.43 -20.71
C LYS A 69 -14.71 5.91 -20.62
N LEU A 70 -14.44 5.21 -21.73
CA LEU A 70 -14.36 3.75 -21.77
C LEU A 70 -13.30 3.21 -20.81
N PHE A 71 -12.16 3.90 -20.67
CA PHE A 71 -11.15 3.56 -19.67
C PHE A 71 -11.70 3.62 -18.23
N SER A 72 -12.40 4.71 -17.88
CA SER A 72 -12.99 4.87 -16.55
C SER A 72 -14.07 3.82 -16.27
N GLU A 73 -14.93 3.53 -17.26
CA GLU A 73 -15.96 2.51 -17.16
C GLU A 73 -15.35 1.11 -16.95
N LYS A 74 -14.29 0.77 -17.72
CA LYS A 74 -13.60 -0.53 -17.68
C LYS A 74 -12.79 -0.73 -16.39
N TYR A 75 -12.14 0.31 -15.86
CA TYR A 75 -11.12 0.18 -14.81
C TYR A 75 -11.45 0.87 -13.47
N ILE A 76 -12.49 1.70 -13.41
CA ILE A 76 -13.03 2.25 -12.14
C ILE A 76 -14.41 1.68 -11.85
N THR A 77 -15.39 1.95 -12.73
CA THR A 77 -16.80 1.62 -12.47
C THR A 77 -17.03 0.11 -12.41
N ARG A 78 -16.56 -0.64 -13.41
CA ARG A 78 -16.76 -2.09 -13.47
C ARG A 78 -16.09 -2.84 -12.30
N PRO A 79 -14.81 -2.58 -11.93
CA PRO A 79 -14.21 -3.20 -10.75
C PRO A 79 -14.95 -2.87 -9.45
N TYR A 80 -15.34 -1.61 -9.25
CA TYR A 80 -16.14 -1.20 -8.08
C TYR A 80 -17.46 -1.98 -7.98
N GLU A 81 -18.25 -2.06 -9.06
CA GLU A 81 -19.52 -2.79 -9.05
C GLU A 81 -19.30 -4.31 -8.87
N ILE A 82 -18.21 -4.90 -9.38
CA ILE A 82 -17.88 -6.30 -9.09
C ILE A 82 -17.56 -6.49 -7.59
N LEU A 83 -16.70 -5.66 -6.99
CA LEU A 83 -16.32 -5.75 -5.58
C LEU A 83 -17.52 -5.51 -4.63
N LYS A 84 -18.45 -4.64 -5.04
CA LYS A 84 -19.72 -4.37 -4.35
C LYS A 84 -20.67 -5.56 -4.41
N ASN A 85 -20.91 -6.09 -5.61
CA ASN A 85 -21.87 -7.19 -5.83
C ASN A 85 -21.41 -8.55 -5.25
N ASN A 86 -20.11 -8.70 -4.94
CA ASN A 86 -19.58 -9.88 -4.23
C ASN A 86 -19.34 -9.64 -2.72
N ASP A 87 -19.85 -8.53 -2.17
CA ASP A 87 -19.67 -8.15 -0.75
C ASP A 87 -18.19 -8.21 -0.29
N ILE A 88 -17.27 -7.70 -1.13
CA ILE A 88 -15.85 -7.61 -0.79
C ILE A 88 -15.56 -6.32 -0.03
N ILE A 89 -16.26 -5.22 -0.35
CA ILE A 89 -16.02 -3.89 0.22
C ILE A 89 -16.11 -3.92 1.76
N SER A 90 -17.12 -4.58 2.34
CA SER A 90 -17.30 -4.73 3.79
C SER A 90 -16.10 -5.35 4.51
N LYS A 91 -15.34 -6.22 3.84
CA LYS A 91 -14.21 -6.99 4.38
C LYS A 91 -12.85 -6.30 4.15
N LEU A 92 -12.82 -5.19 3.40
CA LEU A 92 -11.61 -4.42 3.15
C LEU A 92 -11.15 -3.70 4.42
N ASN A 93 -10.17 -4.29 5.10
CA ASN A 93 -9.50 -3.64 6.23
C ASN A 93 -8.02 -3.33 5.90
N ASN A 94 -7.49 -2.32 6.59
CA ASN A 94 -6.06 -2.10 6.67
C ASN A 94 -5.76 -1.26 7.91
N GLN A 95 -5.23 -1.84 8.99
CA GLN A 95 -4.66 -1.09 10.12
C GLN A 95 -5.66 -0.04 10.69
N GLY A 96 -6.94 -0.40 10.78
CA GLY A 96 -8.03 0.50 11.22
C GLY A 96 -8.56 1.50 10.19
N ARG A 97 -8.01 1.58 8.97
CA ARG A 97 -8.57 2.41 7.89
C ARG A 97 -9.97 1.97 7.49
N ARG A 98 -10.80 2.95 7.16
CA ARG A 98 -12.16 2.80 6.63
C ARG A 98 -12.17 2.01 5.30
N PRO A 99 -13.12 1.09 5.07
CA PRO A 99 -13.14 0.26 3.86
C PRO A 99 -13.17 1.06 2.55
N GLU A 100 -13.85 2.21 2.52
CA GLU A 100 -13.91 3.13 1.39
C GLU A 100 -12.53 3.68 1.02
N GLN A 101 -11.69 3.97 2.03
CA GLN A 101 -10.33 4.45 1.84
C GLN A 101 -9.40 3.33 1.34
N VAL A 102 -9.64 2.09 1.75
CA VAL A 102 -8.92 0.91 1.27
C VAL A 102 -9.30 0.64 -0.19
N LEU A 103 -10.59 0.65 -0.53
CA LEU A 103 -11.13 0.54 -1.88
C LEU A 103 -10.56 1.61 -2.82
N PHE A 104 -10.62 2.89 -2.43
CA PHE A 104 -10.06 3.99 -3.23
C PHE A 104 -8.54 3.86 -3.39
N SER A 105 -7.82 3.40 -2.36
CA SER A 105 -6.37 3.13 -2.48
C SER A 105 -6.08 2.08 -3.53
N TRP A 106 -6.84 0.98 -3.53
CA TRP A 106 -6.67 -0.16 -4.42
C TRP A 106 -7.12 0.15 -5.86
N LEU A 107 -8.33 0.69 -6.06
CA LEU A 107 -8.86 1.08 -7.39
C LEU A 107 -7.91 2.06 -8.09
N ARG A 108 -7.36 3.00 -7.34
CA ARG A 108 -6.35 3.96 -7.83
C ARG A 108 -5.10 3.24 -8.30
N GLY A 109 -4.59 2.31 -7.51
CA GLY A 109 -3.44 1.49 -7.89
C GLY A 109 -3.66 0.70 -9.18
N PHE A 110 -4.72 -0.10 -9.19
CA PHE A 110 -5.16 -0.93 -10.31
C PHE A 110 -5.33 -0.13 -11.61
N ALA A 111 -6.14 0.94 -11.58
CA ALA A 111 -6.39 1.76 -12.77
C ALA A 111 -5.16 2.58 -13.21
N LEU A 112 -4.24 2.91 -12.32
CA LEU A 112 -2.97 3.53 -12.70
C LEU A 112 -2.06 2.55 -13.45
N VAL A 113 -1.93 1.30 -13.00
CA VAL A 113 -1.17 0.26 -13.73
C VAL A 113 -1.72 0.10 -15.16
N GLU A 114 -3.04 -0.05 -15.30
CA GLU A 114 -3.70 -0.21 -16.60
C GLU A 114 -3.59 1.05 -17.49
N LEU A 115 -3.51 2.26 -16.93
CA LEU A 115 -3.28 3.49 -17.70
C LEU A 115 -1.86 3.53 -18.30
N PHE A 116 -0.87 3.01 -17.59
CA PHE A 116 0.54 3.06 -17.99
C PHE A 116 1.03 1.81 -18.75
N LYS A 117 0.22 0.75 -18.86
CA LYS A 117 0.53 -0.42 -19.70
C LYS A 117 0.99 -0.08 -21.13
N PRO A 118 0.33 0.81 -21.91
CA PRO A 118 0.79 1.16 -23.25
C PRO A 118 2.18 1.82 -23.26
N ILE A 119 2.48 2.60 -22.21
CA ILE A 119 3.76 3.28 -22.02
C ILE A 119 4.86 2.25 -21.72
N PHE A 120 4.56 1.26 -20.88
CA PHE A 120 5.46 0.14 -20.62
C PHE A 120 5.68 -0.70 -21.87
N ALA A 121 4.62 -1.06 -22.61
CA ALA A 121 4.73 -1.82 -23.85
C ALA A 121 5.66 -1.12 -24.86
N LYS A 122 5.49 0.20 -25.05
CA LYS A 122 6.38 1.02 -25.89
C LYS A 122 7.81 1.06 -25.34
N LEU A 123 8.01 1.23 -24.04
CA LEU A 123 9.32 1.25 -23.38
C LEU A 123 10.10 -0.06 -23.58
N PHE A 124 9.42 -1.19 -23.36
CA PHE A 124 10.00 -2.53 -23.58
C PHE A 124 10.01 -2.94 -25.05
N SER A 125 9.46 -2.12 -25.96
CA SER A 125 9.34 -2.39 -27.40
C SER A 125 8.65 -3.72 -27.69
N ILE A 126 7.46 -3.90 -27.12
CA ILE A 126 6.57 -5.06 -27.26
C ILE A 126 5.13 -4.60 -27.54
N ASP A 127 4.27 -5.50 -28.00
CA ASP A 127 2.83 -5.25 -28.02
C ASP A 127 2.26 -5.26 -26.60
N VAL A 128 1.29 -4.38 -26.31
CA VAL A 128 0.57 -4.33 -25.03
C VAL A 128 -0.26 -5.61 -24.79
N ALA A 129 -0.67 -6.32 -25.85
CA ALA A 129 -1.33 -7.61 -25.77
C ALA A 129 -0.43 -8.73 -25.19
N LEU A 130 0.89 -8.54 -25.19
CA LEU A 130 1.86 -9.47 -24.59
C LEU A 130 2.15 -9.16 -23.10
N MET A 131 1.49 -8.16 -22.51
CA MET A 131 1.60 -7.83 -21.09
C MET A 131 0.54 -8.57 -20.27
N VAL A 132 0.95 -9.63 -19.57
CA VAL A 132 0.07 -10.46 -18.75
C VAL A 132 -0.05 -9.86 -17.33
N ASN A 133 -1.28 -9.74 -16.81
CA ASN A 133 -1.48 -9.48 -15.37
C ASN A 133 -1.20 -10.79 -14.61
N ILE A 134 -0.21 -10.77 -13.71
CA ILE A 134 0.15 -11.92 -12.86
C ILE A 134 -0.12 -11.68 -11.36
N GLY A 135 -0.48 -10.45 -10.97
CA GLY A 135 -0.95 -10.16 -9.61
C GLY A 135 -2.28 -10.86 -9.30
N ASP A 136 -2.36 -11.55 -8.17
CA ASP A 136 -3.43 -12.49 -7.80
C ASP A 136 -4.81 -11.85 -7.46
N ASP A 137 -5.17 -10.67 -7.98
CA ASP A 137 -6.42 -9.96 -7.61
C ASP A 137 -7.64 -10.47 -8.37
N ASP A 138 -8.25 -11.56 -7.90
CA ASP A 138 -9.62 -11.92 -8.31
C ASP A 138 -10.65 -11.01 -7.61
N LEU A 139 -11.33 -10.19 -8.40
CA LEU A 139 -12.34 -9.23 -7.95
C LEU A 139 -13.64 -9.89 -7.49
N LYS A 140 -13.83 -11.20 -7.73
CA LYS A 140 -15.04 -11.94 -7.34
C LYS A 140 -14.92 -12.66 -5.99
N ASN A 141 -13.70 -12.86 -5.50
CA ASN A 141 -13.45 -13.74 -4.34
C ASN A 141 -12.50 -13.08 -3.33
N ILE A 142 -13.02 -12.80 -2.14
CA ILE A 142 -12.28 -12.20 -1.02
C ILE A 142 -11.05 -13.02 -0.61
N ASP A 143 -11.08 -14.34 -0.75
CA ASP A 143 -9.99 -15.22 -0.33
C ASP A 143 -8.76 -15.17 -1.25
N THR A 144 -8.95 -14.74 -2.50
CA THR A 144 -7.89 -14.46 -3.49
C THR A 144 -7.60 -12.96 -3.62
N PHE A 145 -8.55 -12.09 -3.28
CA PHE A 145 -8.33 -10.65 -3.00
C PHE A 145 -7.46 -10.39 -1.74
N LYS A 146 -6.66 -11.37 -1.33
CA LYS A 146 -5.59 -11.23 -0.34
C LYS A 146 -4.35 -10.66 -1.01
N ARG A 147 -3.52 -9.98 -0.20
CA ARG A 147 -2.25 -9.44 -0.66
C ARG A 147 -1.22 -10.56 -0.84
N THR A 148 -0.46 -10.50 -1.92
CA THR A 148 0.61 -11.43 -2.29
C THR A 148 1.86 -10.64 -2.71
N PRO A 149 3.08 -11.19 -2.57
CA PRO A 149 4.30 -10.50 -2.97
C PRO A 149 4.54 -10.53 -4.48
N THR A 150 3.75 -11.30 -5.25
CA THR A 150 3.74 -11.40 -6.71
C THR A 150 3.78 -10.02 -7.38
N ALA A 151 4.55 -9.89 -8.46
CA ALA A 151 4.60 -8.66 -9.27
C ALA A 151 3.25 -8.39 -9.96
N ASP A 152 3.03 -7.16 -10.42
CA ASP A 152 1.78 -6.78 -11.09
C ASP A 152 1.66 -7.43 -12.49
N LEU A 153 2.74 -7.32 -13.28
CA LEU A 153 2.76 -7.67 -14.70
C LEU A 153 3.92 -8.62 -15.04
N GLN A 154 3.75 -9.38 -16.11
CA GLN A 154 4.79 -10.16 -16.76
C GLN A 154 4.83 -9.86 -18.26
N ILE A 155 6.04 -9.84 -18.82
CA ILE A 155 6.29 -9.69 -20.25
C ILE A 155 7.29 -10.75 -20.73
N GLN A 156 7.29 -11.03 -22.03
CA GLN A 156 8.36 -11.75 -22.68
C GLN A 156 9.11 -10.82 -23.64
N LYS A 157 10.44 -10.82 -23.59
CA LYS A 157 11.31 -10.02 -24.48
C LYS A 157 12.57 -10.81 -24.82
N ASN A 158 12.91 -10.86 -26.12
CA ASN A 158 14.12 -11.55 -26.62
C ASN A 158 14.24 -13.03 -26.16
N GLY A 159 13.12 -13.70 -25.89
CA GLY A 159 13.07 -15.05 -25.33
C GLY A 159 13.01 -15.12 -23.80
N GLU A 160 13.47 -14.08 -23.09
CA GLU A 160 13.43 -13.99 -21.63
C GLU A 160 12.04 -13.61 -21.10
N ILE A 161 11.72 -14.07 -19.89
CA ILE A 161 10.55 -13.65 -19.11
C ILE A 161 11.01 -12.61 -18.08
N ILE A 162 10.30 -11.48 -18.01
CA ILE A 162 10.59 -10.37 -17.11
C ILE A 162 9.32 -10.01 -16.34
N ASN A 163 9.42 -9.94 -15.02
CA ASN A 163 8.37 -9.44 -14.15
C ASN A 163 8.50 -7.92 -13.96
N ILE A 164 7.37 -7.22 -13.89
CA ILE A 164 7.29 -5.77 -13.66
C ILE A 164 6.43 -5.50 -12.42
N GLU A 165 7.05 -4.90 -11.41
CA GLU A 165 6.45 -4.35 -10.19
C GLU A 165 6.26 -2.84 -10.37
N VAL A 166 5.16 -2.25 -9.90
CA VAL A 166 4.77 -0.88 -10.29
C VAL A 166 4.35 -0.06 -9.05
N GLN A 167 5.17 0.87 -8.54
CA GLN A 167 4.97 1.58 -7.25
C GLN A 167 4.95 3.13 -7.41
N THR A 168 4.46 4.04 -6.53
CA THR A 168 3.86 4.09 -5.16
C THR A 168 4.74 4.66 -4.03
N GLY A 169 4.92 5.99 -4.00
CA GLY A 169 4.57 6.84 -2.83
C GLY A 169 3.26 7.70 -2.90
N PHE A 170 2.87 8.29 -1.77
CA PHE A 170 1.87 9.39 -1.65
C PHE A 170 2.32 10.48 -0.67
N GLN A 171 3.60 10.47 -0.30
CA GLN A 171 4.13 11.07 0.94
C GLN A 171 5.50 11.73 0.78
N GLY A 172 6.09 11.71 -0.43
CA GLY A 172 7.48 12.13 -0.66
C GLY A 172 8.50 11.12 -0.12
N ILE A 173 8.07 9.87 0.09
CA ILE A 173 8.87 8.80 0.68
C ILE A 173 8.91 7.64 -0.31
N ASN A 174 10.04 7.56 -1.02
CA ASN A 174 10.25 6.62 -2.12
C ASN A 174 10.80 5.29 -1.58
N ASP A 175 9.94 4.43 -1.06
CA ASP A 175 10.34 3.16 -0.42
C ASP A 175 9.73 1.92 -1.11
N ILE A 176 10.52 0.87 -1.33
CA ILE A 176 10.05 -0.47 -1.72
C ILE A 176 9.99 -1.36 -0.48
N LYS A 177 8.88 -2.07 -0.26
CA LYS A 177 8.78 -3.03 0.86
C LYS A 177 9.79 -4.17 0.73
N GLU A 178 10.53 -4.49 1.79
CA GLU A 178 11.61 -5.48 1.74
C GLU A 178 11.18 -6.85 1.17
N HIS A 179 9.96 -7.31 1.51
CA HIS A 179 9.47 -8.59 1.00
C HIS A 179 9.29 -8.62 -0.53
N LYS A 180 9.10 -7.48 -1.20
CA LYS A 180 9.11 -7.40 -2.67
C LYS A 180 10.51 -7.60 -3.25
N VAL A 181 11.52 -7.02 -2.60
CA VAL A 181 12.93 -7.25 -2.98
C VAL A 181 13.33 -8.71 -2.75
N ARG A 182 12.93 -9.30 -1.62
CA ARG A 182 13.20 -10.72 -1.33
C ARG A 182 12.48 -11.68 -2.27
N GLU A 183 11.22 -11.39 -2.63
CA GLU A 183 10.49 -12.23 -3.60
C GLU A 183 11.09 -12.13 -5.01
N ALA A 184 11.44 -10.93 -5.47
CA ALA A 184 12.14 -10.73 -6.75
C ALA A 184 13.44 -11.54 -6.83
N LYS A 185 14.25 -11.54 -5.76
CA LYS A 185 15.46 -12.37 -5.63
C LYS A 185 15.13 -13.86 -5.71
N ARG A 186 14.16 -14.33 -4.92
CA ARG A 186 13.73 -15.74 -4.90
C ARG A 186 13.27 -16.21 -6.28
N VAL A 187 12.50 -15.38 -6.99
CA VAL A 187 12.02 -15.66 -8.35
C VAL A 187 13.17 -15.66 -9.36
N SER A 188 14.12 -14.73 -9.27
CA SER A 188 15.31 -14.72 -10.13
C SER A 188 16.23 -15.92 -9.85
N GLN A 189 16.38 -16.36 -8.60
CA GLN A 189 17.20 -17.50 -8.20
C GLN A 189 16.57 -18.84 -8.60
N ASN A 190 15.26 -19.01 -8.39
CA ASN A 190 14.57 -20.28 -8.65
C ASN A 190 14.16 -20.47 -10.11
N ASN A 191 13.91 -19.38 -10.85
CA ASN A 191 13.30 -19.42 -12.18
C ASN A 191 14.06 -18.65 -13.26
N GLY A 192 15.14 -17.92 -12.92
CA GLY A 192 15.87 -17.06 -13.85
C GLY A 192 15.13 -15.77 -14.25
N ILE A 193 13.95 -15.51 -13.68
CA ILE A 193 13.07 -14.40 -14.07
C ILE A 193 13.53 -13.10 -13.42
N LYS A 194 14.03 -12.16 -14.25
CA LYS A 194 14.43 -10.81 -13.85
C LYS A 194 13.21 -10.01 -13.38
N THR A 195 13.34 -9.15 -12.37
CA THR A 195 12.24 -8.32 -11.87
C THR A 195 12.61 -6.84 -11.83
N ILE A 196 11.95 -6.03 -12.66
CA ILE A 196 12.09 -4.57 -12.67
C ILE A 196 10.95 -3.97 -11.84
N CYS A 197 11.31 -3.14 -10.85
CA CYS A 197 10.37 -2.22 -10.23
C CYS A 197 10.42 -0.86 -10.93
N ILE A 198 9.24 -0.35 -11.26
CA ILE A 198 9.02 1.00 -11.79
C ILE A 198 8.37 1.82 -10.66
N HIS A 199 9.19 2.40 -9.77
CA HIS A 199 8.76 3.10 -8.54
C HIS A 199 8.73 4.63 -8.68
N ARG A 200 7.73 5.28 -8.07
CA ARG A 200 7.20 6.58 -8.47
C ARG A 200 6.21 7.20 -7.37
N ASP A 201 6.05 8.51 -7.04
CA ASP A 201 5.08 9.06 -6.00
C ASP A 201 3.95 10.04 -6.50
N LEU A 202 2.66 9.82 -6.15
CA LEU A 202 1.58 10.84 -6.27
C LEU A 202 1.26 11.47 -4.90
N CYS A 203 1.95 12.52 -4.49
CA CYS A 203 1.46 13.36 -3.39
C CYS A 203 0.22 14.14 -3.83
N ILE A 204 -0.95 13.71 -3.37
CA ILE A 204 -2.05 14.63 -3.06
C ILE A 204 -2.35 14.42 -1.59
N ASN A 205 -2.12 15.45 -0.77
CA ASN A 205 -2.38 15.39 0.65
C ASN A 205 -3.88 15.11 0.91
N MET A 206 -4.16 13.95 1.49
CA MET A 206 -5.45 13.63 2.10
C MET A 206 -5.26 13.03 3.50
N ASN A 207 -4.17 13.42 4.16
CA ASN A 207 -3.91 13.18 5.57
C ASN A 207 -3.30 14.41 6.26
N ASN A 208 -3.85 15.60 5.96
CA ASN A 208 -4.30 16.44 7.05
C ASN A 208 -5.34 15.63 7.84
N HIS A 209 -4.85 14.77 8.75
CA HIS A 209 -5.41 14.83 10.09
C HIS A 209 -5.46 16.32 10.43
N GLN A 210 -6.64 16.80 10.77
CA GLN A 210 -6.81 18.19 11.13
C GLN A 210 -5.76 18.52 12.17
N ASN A 211 -5.09 19.67 12.02
CA ASN A 211 -4.64 20.39 13.21
C ASN A 211 -5.93 20.80 13.94
N ALA A 212 -6.52 19.84 14.65
CA ALA A 212 -7.42 20.11 15.74
C ALA A 212 -6.56 20.84 16.75
N ILE A 213 -6.63 22.17 16.71
CA ILE A 213 -5.99 23.05 17.68
C ILE A 213 -6.77 22.87 18.98
N PHE A 214 -6.53 21.73 19.63
CA PHE A 214 -6.80 21.55 21.04
C PHE A 214 -5.90 22.53 21.76
N HIS A 215 -6.43 23.71 22.06
CA HIS A 215 -5.85 24.60 23.05
C HIS A 215 -5.63 23.78 24.33
N GLN A 216 -4.36 23.59 24.69
CA GLN A 216 -3.98 22.64 25.73
C GLN A 216 -4.67 22.99 27.06
N LEU A 217 -5.42 22.03 27.60
CA LEU A 217 -5.88 22.01 29.00
C LEU A 217 -4.70 21.65 29.93
N ASP A 218 -3.63 22.42 29.80
CA ASP A 218 -2.26 22.06 30.18
C ASP A 218 -2.02 21.97 31.70
N ASN A 219 -3.02 22.38 32.48
CA ASN A 219 -2.99 22.41 33.94
C ASN A 219 -3.72 21.24 34.59
N PHE A 220 -4.45 20.39 33.84
CA PHE A 220 -5.21 19.27 34.44
C PHE A 220 -4.46 17.92 34.43
N ILE A 221 -3.60 17.68 33.45
CA ILE A 221 -2.99 16.35 33.21
C ILE A 221 -1.66 16.13 33.98
N LYS A 222 -1.02 17.21 34.47
CA LYS A 222 0.31 17.12 35.12
C LYS A 222 0.35 16.24 36.39
N HIS A 223 -0.78 15.98 37.05
CA HIS A 223 -0.84 15.08 38.22
C HIS A 223 -0.93 13.58 37.89
N SER A 224 -1.43 13.16 36.72
CA SER A 224 -1.59 11.73 36.40
C SER A 224 -0.30 11.04 35.94
N HIS A 225 0.62 11.79 35.32
CA HIS A 225 1.89 11.26 34.80
C HIS A 225 2.81 10.63 35.86
N SER A 226 2.82 11.17 37.08
CA SER A 226 3.64 10.64 38.19
C SER A 226 3.24 9.22 38.59
N PHE A 227 1.94 8.92 38.58
CA PHE A 227 1.41 7.62 39.02
C PHE A 227 1.71 6.51 37.99
N ALA A 228 1.67 6.83 36.69
CA ALA A 228 1.89 5.85 35.61
C ALA A 228 3.33 5.31 35.56
N MET A 229 4.34 6.17 35.73
CA MET A 229 5.76 5.81 35.61
C MET A 229 6.21 4.76 36.65
N THR A 230 5.63 4.81 37.86
CA THR A 230 5.95 3.89 38.96
C THR A 230 5.46 2.47 38.70
N ILE A 231 4.37 2.30 37.92
CA ILE A 231 3.83 0.98 37.55
C ILE A 231 4.65 0.35 36.41
N PHE A 232 5.09 1.16 35.44
CA PHE A 232 5.77 0.66 34.24
C PHE A 232 7.11 -0.04 34.52
N HIS A 233 7.87 0.43 35.52
CA HIS A 233 9.16 -0.18 35.89
C HIS A 233 9.05 -1.57 36.54
N LYS A 234 7.85 -2.03 36.91
CA LYS A 234 7.65 -3.31 37.63
C LYS A 234 7.18 -4.48 36.77
N ILE A 235 7.07 -4.30 35.44
CA ILE A 235 6.65 -5.35 34.50
C ILE A 235 7.77 -5.63 33.48
N THR A 236 8.93 -6.09 34.00
CA THR A 236 9.93 -6.81 33.20
C THR A 236 10.13 -8.20 33.81
N LYS A 237 10.36 -9.21 32.95
CA LYS A 237 10.37 -10.65 33.28
C LYS A 237 9.03 -11.27 33.70
N SER A 238 8.17 -11.52 32.72
CA SER A 238 7.58 -12.86 32.56
C SER A 238 7.48 -13.20 31.08
N ALA A 239 7.78 -14.45 30.72
CA ALA A 239 7.85 -14.90 29.33
C ALA A 239 6.63 -15.78 28.97
N LYS A 240 6.45 -16.00 27.66
CA LYS A 240 5.44 -16.87 27.05
C LYS A 240 3.98 -16.44 27.23
N LEU A 241 3.48 -15.70 26.24
CA LEU A 241 2.21 -16.09 25.60
C LEU A 241 2.46 -16.28 24.10
N VAL A 242 2.88 -17.48 23.73
CA VAL A 242 2.91 -17.91 22.32
C VAL A 242 1.54 -18.48 22.01
N ILE A 243 0.77 -17.79 21.14
CA ILE A 243 -0.20 -18.31 20.15
C ILE A 243 -0.87 -17.08 19.52
N LEU A 244 -0.27 -16.57 18.44
CA LEU A 244 -0.96 -16.12 17.23
C LEU A 244 0.06 -16.07 16.07
N LEU A 245 0.59 -17.24 15.73
CA LEU A 245 1.29 -17.46 14.46
C LEU A 245 0.23 -17.64 13.36
N ILE A 246 0.60 -17.30 12.11
CA ILE A 246 -0.29 -17.21 10.94
C ILE A 246 -1.20 -15.96 11.06
N ILE A 247 -1.19 -14.96 10.16
CA ILE A 247 -0.70 -14.85 8.77
C ILE A 247 0.29 -13.67 8.63
N PRO A 248 1.41 -13.78 7.90
CA PRO A 248 2.23 -12.62 7.54
C PRO A 248 1.51 -11.68 6.56
N THR A 249 1.49 -10.39 6.84
CA THR A 249 0.83 -9.36 6.00
C THR A 249 1.68 -8.95 4.79
N TYR A 250 1.73 -9.83 3.79
CA TYR A 250 2.26 -9.54 2.45
C TYR A 250 1.53 -8.33 1.82
N ALA A 251 2.09 -7.76 0.74
CA ALA A 251 1.49 -6.62 0.03
C ALA A 251 1.52 -6.80 -1.49
N LYS A 252 0.35 -6.72 -2.15
CA LYS A 252 0.24 -6.20 -3.52
C LYS A 252 0.50 -4.70 -3.44
N VAL A 253 1.27 -4.13 -4.37
CA VAL A 253 1.77 -2.74 -4.31
C VAL A 253 1.68 -2.06 -5.68
N SER A 254 0.49 -2.00 -6.26
CA SER A 254 0.18 -1.50 -7.62
C SER A 254 -0.07 0.01 -7.63
N HIS A 255 0.73 0.84 -8.33
CA HIS A 255 1.00 2.21 -7.84
C HIS A 255 1.97 3.06 -8.77
N ILE A 256 1.96 4.43 -8.83
CA ILE A 256 2.68 5.35 -9.82
C ILE A 256 3.13 6.80 -9.32
N ASP A 257 3.99 7.59 -10.04
CA ASP A 257 4.47 9.01 -9.74
C ASP A 257 3.82 9.99 -10.66
N ILE A 258 3.43 11.09 -10.04
CA ILE A 258 2.64 12.14 -10.63
C ILE A 258 2.92 13.50 -9.94
N PHE A 259 3.60 13.52 -8.77
CA PHE A 259 3.84 14.74 -8.00
C PHE A 259 5.12 15.46 -8.41
N ASN A 260 6.26 14.75 -8.37
CA ASN A 260 7.50 15.25 -8.96
C ASN A 260 7.53 14.97 -10.47
N GLY A 261 6.63 14.12 -10.95
CA GLY A 261 6.58 13.56 -12.29
C GLY A 261 7.74 12.62 -12.57
N GLN A 262 8.50 12.16 -11.57
CA GLN A 262 9.75 11.42 -11.76
C GLN A 262 9.54 9.90 -11.71
N VAL A 263 10.28 9.16 -12.52
CA VAL A 263 10.15 7.70 -12.60
C VAL A 263 11.48 7.01 -12.32
N ALA A 264 11.49 6.17 -11.28
CA ALA A 264 12.60 5.29 -10.96
C ALA A 264 12.46 3.91 -11.59
N PHE A 265 13.59 3.35 -12.03
CA PHE A 265 13.69 2.02 -12.62
C PHE A 265 14.77 1.22 -11.90
N ILE A 266 14.39 0.08 -11.31
CA ILE A 266 15.19 -0.62 -10.30
C ILE A 266 15.11 -2.12 -10.54
N ARG A 267 16.25 -2.79 -10.72
CA ARG A 267 16.33 -4.26 -10.78
C ARG A 267 16.32 -4.83 -9.36
N LEU A 268 15.14 -5.25 -8.88
CA LEU A 268 14.94 -5.71 -7.50
C LEU A 268 15.80 -6.93 -7.16
N ASP A 269 15.95 -7.83 -8.13
CA ASP A 269 16.77 -9.05 -8.01
C ASP A 269 18.28 -8.75 -7.84
N SER A 270 18.75 -7.56 -8.19
CA SER A 270 20.17 -7.15 -8.12
C SER A 270 20.57 -6.40 -6.83
N ILE A 271 19.60 -6.00 -6.00
CA ILE A 271 19.84 -5.31 -4.71
C ILE A 271 20.58 -6.29 -3.77
N LYS A 272 21.56 -5.83 -2.97
CA LYS A 272 22.27 -6.73 -2.04
C LYS A 272 21.43 -7.06 -0.80
N ASP A 273 21.70 -8.14 -0.07
CA ASP A 273 20.95 -8.44 1.18
C ASP A 273 21.42 -7.60 2.38
N ASN A 274 22.64 -7.06 2.30
CA ASN A 274 23.24 -6.13 3.25
C ASN A 274 23.33 -4.71 2.68
N ASP A 275 22.38 -4.33 1.82
CA ASP A 275 22.35 -3.00 1.21
C ASP A 275 22.03 -1.92 2.25
N ILE A 276 22.80 -0.84 2.28
CA ILE A 276 22.67 0.26 3.25
C ILE A 276 21.34 1.00 3.17
N ASN A 277 20.62 0.83 2.06
CA ASN A 277 19.32 1.44 1.84
C ASN A 277 18.17 0.67 2.51
N PHE A 278 18.41 -0.50 3.12
CA PHE A 278 17.42 -1.16 3.97
C PHE A 278 17.27 -0.42 5.30
N VAL A 279 16.13 0.24 5.47
CA VAL A 279 15.81 1.09 6.62
C VAL A 279 14.49 0.69 7.26
N THR A 280 14.40 0.82 8.58
CA THR A 280 13.15 0.61 9.33
C THR A 280 12.35 1.91 9.41
N ARG A 281 11.15 1.95 8.83
CA ARG A 281 10.29 3.15 8.85
C ARG A 281 9.19 3.03 9.89
N GLN A 282 9.20 3.91 10.89
CA GLN A 282 8.09 4.01 11.86
C GLN A 282 6.77 4.40 11.19
N GLN A 283 6.81 5.17 10.10
CA GLN A 283 5.63 5.50 9.27
C GLN A 283 5.02 4.27 8.57
N MET A 284 5.78 3.18 8.42
CA MET A 284 5.32 1.88 7.92
C MET A 284 5.17 0.87 9.07
N GLU A 285 4.80 1.33 10.28
CA GLU A 285 4.64 0.50 11.49
C GLU A 285 5.91 -0.24 11.94
N GLY A 286 7.09 0.30 11.61
CA GLY A 286 8.36 -0.38 11.87
C GLY A 286 8.67 -1.51 10.88
N GLN A 287 7.99 -1.57 9.73
CA GLN A 287 8.42 -2.42 8.62
C GLN A 287 9.77 -1.93 8.07
N SER A 288 10.60 -2.90 7.69
CA SER A 288 11.83 -2.68 6.94
C SER A 288 11.52 -2.55 5.44
N VAL A 289 12.16 -1.58 4.81
CA VAL A 289 11.96 -1.19 3.41
C VAL A 289 13.29 -0.79 2.78
N PHE A 290 13.41 -0.96 1.47
CA PHE A 290 14.51 -0.43 0.67
C PHE A 290 14.17 1.02 0.27
N SER A 291 14.91 1.99 0.82
CA SER A 291 14.80 3.40 0.44
C SER A 291 15.41 3.62 -0.93
N ILE A 292 14.70 4.29 -1.82
CA ILE A 292 15.18 4.56 -3.18
C ILE A 292 16.00 5.83 -3.18
N ASP A 293 17.29 5.69 -3.46
CA ASP A 293 18.17 6.81 -3.73
C ASP A 293 17.73 7.60 -4.99
N GLN A 294 17.92 8.92 -4.96
CA GLN A 294 17.47 9.82 -6.02
C GLN A 294 18.07 9.48 -7.39
N ASN A 295 19.25 8.85 -7.45
CA ASN A 295 19.89 8.46 -8.72
C ASN A 295 19.10 7.38 -9.49
N TYR A 296 18.17 6.65 -8.87
CA TYR A 296 17.32 5.69 -9.59
C TYR A 296 16.22 6.37 -10.43
N PHE A 297 15.88 7.63 -10.17
CA PHE A 297 14.88 8.39 -10.92
C PHE A 297 15.42 8.88 -12.26
N LYS A 298 15.24 8.05 -13.31
CA LYS A 298 15.85 8.23 -14.64
C LYS A 298 14.97 8.89 -15.70
N TRP A 299 13.67 9.05 -15.47
CA TRP A 299 12.74 9.67 -16.43
C TRP A 299 11.81 10.68 -15.74
N ARG A 300 11.24 11.64 -16.49
CA ARG A 300 10.19 12.56 -16.03
C ARG A 300 9.02 12.51 -17.01
N LEU A 301 7.78 12.48 -16.53
CA LEU A 301 6.57 12.29 -17.35
C LEU A 301 6.32 13.36 -18.44
N LEU A 302 6.98 14.52 -18.33
CA LEU A 302 6.93 15.61 -19.31
C LEU A 302 8.02 15.50 -20.39
N ASP A 303 9.04 14.66 -20.18
CA ASP A 303 10.08 14.35 -21.17
C ASP A 303 9.61 13.26 -22.12
N ALA A 304 10.27 13.15 -23.27
CA ALA A 304 10.14 11.98 -24.15
C ALA A 304 10.46 10.67 -23.40
N LEU A 305 9.82 9.58 -23.80
CA LEU A 305 10.06 8.25 -23.23
C LEU A 305 11.48 7.78 -23.60
N PRO A 306 12.37 7.52 -22.63
CA PRO A 306 13.74 7.09 -22.90
C PRO A 306 13.81 5.63 -23.35
N SER A 307 14.96 5.23 -23.89
CA SER A 307 15.27 3.82 -24.13
C SER A 307 15.65 3.09 -22.84
N LEU A 308 15.46 1.76 -22.82
CA LEU A 308 15.92 0.88 -21.73
C LEU A 308 17.42 1.04 -21.43
N LYS A 309 18.24 1.42 -22.42
CA LYS A 309 19.67 1.63 -22.27
C LYS A 309 19.98 2.87 -21.40
N GLU A 310 19.25 3.96 -21.61
CA GLU A 310 19.40 5.20 -20.82
C GLU A 310 18.90 5.03 -19.38
N LEU A 311 17.92 4.15 -19.18
CA LEU A 311 17.41 3.79 -17.85
C LEU A 311 18.38 2.92 -17.02
N GLY A 312 19.44 2.37 -17.62
CA GLY A 312 20.41 1.51 -16.93
C GLY A 312 19.88 0.14 -16.49
N VAL A 313 18.61 -0.19 -16.78
CA VAL A 313 18.04 -1.53 -16.56
C VAL A 313 18.51 -2.48 -17.66
N GLY A 314 19.75 -2.96 -17.53
CA GLY A 314 20.31 -3.99 -18.39
C GLY A 314 19.40 -5.23 -18.38
N LEU A 315 18.89 -5.58 -19.56
CA LEU A 315 18.13 -6.80 -19.83
C LEU A 315 19.00 -7.70 -20.70
#